data_AF-A0A820Y707-F1
#
_entry.id   AF-A0A820Y707-F1
#
_cell.length_a   1.000
_cell.length_b   1.000
_cell.length_c   1.000
_cell.angle_alpha   90.00
_cell.angle_beta   90.00
_cell.angle_gamma   90.00
#
_symmetry.space_group_name_H-M   'P 1'
#
loop_
_entity.id
_entity.type
_entity.pdbx_description
1 polymer ?
#
loop_
_entity_poly.entity_id
_entity_poly.type
_entity_poly.pdbx_seq_one_letter_code
_entity_poly.pdbx_strand_id
1 'polypeptide(L)'
;MATSLSQRENMLEYGVMGSMSSVPANYNHSMIVFYSPLGVNEAMREWGQSMRRAFNRTMEHRLNDITINYLGYYTDNGAYYYYHTETGMNYEETVVSISRNISLPIQYIQIDSWWYYKGNRDGVKEWSPRPDIFPDGLPVVHRRMNNIHIAAHNRYWASDTVYSKTYAFVIDPLQGKALPISNDSFWIDLLGEASRNWGLILYEQDWLNLQTIEFTPTRTDIDLGQRWLTAMGKAAEQVGINIQYCMSLPRHALQALEIPRVTQARVSVDYAIHLDERVPQWNIGVSSMLADTIGMAPYNDVFWSSSYEPGAPYKKAAMEPVPDREILIATLSTGPVTPGDAISYINVNRIMRCCSEIGTILKHDLPITMINSMIAD
;
A
#
# COMPACT_ATOMS: atom_id res chain seq x y z
N MET A 1 -3.90 8.42 16.30
CA MET A 1 -4.95 7.77 15.46
C MET A 1 -6.41 8.12 15.80
N ALA A 2 -6.72 8.76 16.94
CA ALA A 2 -8.09 8.98 17.44
C ALA A 2 -8.66 10.40 17.23
N THR A 3 -8.11 11.16 16.28
CA THR A 3 -8.48 12.57 16.07
C THR A 3 -9.71 12.71 15.16
N SER A 4 -10.43 13.81 15.30
CA SER A 4 -11.55 14.21 14.45
C SER A 4 -11.39 15.67 14.04
N LEU A 5 -11.78 15.98 12.80
CA LEU A 5 -11.80 17.33 12.24
C LEU A 5 -13.19 17.56 11.64
N SER A 6 -13.81 18.70 11.94
CA SER A 6 -15.01 19.18 11.25
C SER A 6 -14.89 20.65 10.91
N GLN A 7 -15.54 21.05 9.82
CA GLN A 7 -15.68 22.45 9.44
C GLN A 7 -17.16 22.79 9.38
N ARG A 8 -17.56 23.90 10.00
CA ARG A 8 -18.90 24.46 9.94
C ARG A 8 -18.79 25.93 9.60
N GLU A 9 -19.18 26.28 8.37
CA GLU A 9 -18.98 27.62 7.81
C GLU A 9 -17.51 28.07 7.98
N ASN A 10 -17.29 29.11 8.80
CA ASN A 10 -15.99 29.71 9.09
C ASN A 10 -15.35 29.18 10.39
N MET A 11 -15.91 28.11 10.99
CA MET A 11 -15.39 27.48 12.20
C MET A 11 -14.74 26.15 11.86
N LEU A 12 -13.48 26.00 12.28
CA LEU A 12 -12.76 24.73 12.25
C LEU A 12 -12.74 24.13 13.65
N GLU A 13 -13.18 22.89 13.78
CA GLU A 13 -13.26 22.16 15.04
C GLU A 13 -12.36 20.93 14.97
N TYR A 14 -11.51 20.76 15.98
CA TYR A 14 -10.52 19.69 16.03
C TYR A 14 -10.42 19.15 17.45
N GLY A 15 -10.35 17.82 17.58
CA GLY A 15 -10.33 17.17 18.89
C GLY A 15 -10.24 15.66 18.80
N VAL A 16 -10.46 15.01 19.95
CA VAL A 16 -10.64 13.56 20.03
C VAL A 16 -12.00 13.19 19.44
N MET A 17 -12.07 12.08 18.72
CA MET A 17 -13.35 11.53 18.23
C MET A 17 -14.34 11.33 19.38
N GLY A 18 -15.56 11.84 19.23
CA GLY A 18 -16.61 11.72 20.26
C GLY A 18 -17.04 10.28 20.58
N SER A 19 -16.62 9.29 19.79
CA SER A 19 -16.88 7.87 20.04
C SER A 19 -15.88 7.20 20.99
N MET A 20 -14.80 7.89 21.40
CA MET A 20 -13.82 7.33 22.34
C MET A 20 -14.48 7.10 23.71
N SER A 21 -14.36 5.87 24.23
CA SER A 21 -15.01 5.48 25.49
C SER A 21 -14.43 6.20 26.70
N SER A 22 -13.17 6.60 26.63
CA SER A 22 -12.49 7.39 27.65
C SER A 22 -11.32 8.15 27.04
N VAL A 23 -10.97 9.26 27.68
CA VAL A 23 -9.73 10.01 27.40
C VAL A 23 -8.87 9.90 28.67
N PRO A 24 -7.63 9.38 28.58
CA PRO A 24 -6.76 9.26 29.73
C PRO A 24 -6.53 10.59 30.44
N ALA A 25 -6.32 10.54 31.76
CA ALA A 25 -5.88 11.71 32.50
C ALA A 25 -4.56 12.23 31.91
N ASN A 26 -4.44 13.56 31.77
CA ASN A 26 -3.30 14.23 31.17
C ASN A 26 -3.06 13.91 29.68
N TYR A 27 -4.07 13.42 28.96
CA TYR A 27 -4.01 13.30 27.50
C TYR A 27 -3.75 14.69 26.86
N ASN A 28 -2.79 14.75 25.95
CA ASN A 28 -2.44 15.97 25.23
C ASN A 28 -2.75 15.82 23.74
N HIS A 29 -3.21 16.92 23.16
CA HIS A 29 -3.53 17.03 21.76
C HIS A 29 -3.03 18.38 21.25
N SER A 30 -2.39 18.38 20.09
CA SER A 30 -1.81 19.59 19.53
C SER A 30 -2.18 19.71 18.07
N MET A 31 -2.46 20.94 17.65
CA MET A 31 -2.76 21.30 16.28
C MET A 31 -1.67 22.25 15.79
N ILE A 32 -1.29 22.10 14.53
CA ILE A 32 -0.43 23.05 13.85
C ILE A 32 -1.12 23.52 12.58
N VAL A 33 -1.07 24.83 12.34
CA VAL A 33 -1.61 25.48 11.15
C VAL A 33 -0.45 26.09 10.39
N PHE A 34 -0.36 25.79 9.09
CA PHE A 34 0.61 26.38 8.19
C PHE A 34 -0.09 27.22 7.14
N TYR A 35 0.60 28.26 6.71
CA TYR A 35 0.18 29.16 5.64
C TYR A 35 1.42 29.57 4.86
N SER A 36 1.31 29.65 3.53
CA SER A 36 2.32 30.26 2.67
C SER A 36 1.65 31.19 1.66
N PRO A 37 2.21 32.40 1.44
CA PRO A 37 1.78 33.28 0.36
C PRO A 37 2.15 32.78 -1.04
N LEU A 38 3.05 31.79 -1.16
CA LEU A 38 3.43 31.18 -2.44
C LEU A 38 2.54 29.99 -2.82
N GLY A 39 1.54 29.67 -1.98
CA GLY A 39 0.51 28.67 -2.26
C GLY A 39 0.67 27.36 -1.48
N VAL A 40 -0.33 26.49 -1.64
CA VAL A 40 -0.50 25.27 -0.83
C VAL A 40 0.64 24.27 -0.96
N ASN A 41 1.29 24.15 -2.12
CA ASN A 41 2.45 23.26 -2.27
C ASN A 41 3.59 23.64 -1.32
N GLU A 42 3.86 24.93 -1.13
CA GLU A 42 4.87 25.37 -0.17
C GLU A 42 4.40 25.18 1.27
N ALA A 43 3.15 25.56 1.58
CA ALA A 43 2.60 25.37 2.92
C ALA A 43 2.65 23.90 3.36
N MET A 44 2.28 22.97 2.48
CA MET A 44 2.36 21.52 2.73
C MET A 44 3.80 21.03 2.88
N ARG A 45 4.74 21.56 2.09
CA ARG A 45 6.17 21.22 2.21
C ARG A 45 6.75 21.67 3.55
N GLU A 46 6.49 22.90 3.98
CA GLU A 46 6.97 23.43 5.26
C GLU A 46 6.33 22.71 6.45
N TRP A 47 5.03 22.43 6.35
CA TRP A 47 4.31 21.60 7.32
C TRP A 47 4.96 20.23 7.43
N GLY A 48 5.13 19.53 6.30
CA GLY A 48 5.73 18.20 6.25
C GLY A 48 7.15 18.16 6.82
N GLN A 49 7.98 19.13 6.47
CA GLN A 49 9.33 19.26 7.04
C GLN A 49 9.29 19.42 8.57
N SER A 50 8.39 20.26 9.08
CA SER A 50 8.21 20.49 10.51
C SER A 50 7.72 19.22 11.22
N MET A 51 6.76 18.51 10.63
CA MET A 51 6.26 17.24 11.16
C MET A 51 7.36 16.17 11.17
N ARG A 52 8.10 15.97 10.08
CA ARG A 52 9.19 14.99 10.04
C ARG A 52 10.28 15.30 11.07
N ARG A 53 10.63 16.58 11.27
CA ARG A 53 11.56 16.99 12.34
C ARG A 53 11.00 16.68 13.73
N ALA A 54 9.72 16.98 13.98
CA ALA A 54 9.09 16.73 15.28
C ALA A 54 9.06 15.24 15.65
N PHE A 55 8.92 14.37 14.66
CA PHE A 55 8.84 12.91 14.84
C PHE A 55 10.17 12.19 14.54
N ASN A 56 11.26 12.91 14.30
CA ASN A 56 12.56 12.36 13.89
C ASN A 56 12.49 11.39 12.70
N ARG A 57 11.55 11.64 11.77
CA ARG A 57 11.39 10.81 10.58
C ARG A 57 12.41 11.19 9.52
N THR A 58 13.25 10.24 9.15
CA THR A 58 14.17 10.35 8.01
C THR A 58 13.55 9.79 6.74
N MET A 59 14.18 10.07 5.60
CA MET A 59 13.79 9.54 4.29
C MET A 59 14.60 8.30 3.90
N GLU A 60 15.44 7.80 4.80
CA GLU A 60 16.47 6.79 4.48
C GLU A 60 15.86 5.50 3.93
N HIS A 61 14.81 4.96 4.57
CA HIS A 61 14.16 3.75 4.07
C HIS A 61 13.48 3.98 2.73
N ARG A 62 12.81 5.12 2.51
CA ARG A 62 12.18 5.47 1.22
C ARG A 62 13.23 5.57 0.12
N LEU A 63 14.37 6.23 0.37
CA LEU A 63 15.42 6.42 -0.62
C LEU A 63 16.13 5.11 -0.99
N ASN A 64 16.16 4.13 -0.08
CA ASN A 64 16.81 2.84 -0.30
C ASN A 64 15.81 1.69 -0.58
N ASP A 65 14.53 1.98 -0.74
CA ASP A 65 13.51 0.96 -0.99
C ASP A 65 13.62 0.44 -2.43
N ILE A 66 13.79 -0.88 -2.58
CA ILE A 66 13.86 -1.52 -3.90
C ILE A 66 12.54 -1.33 -4.67
N THR A 67 11.40 -1.43 -3.98
CA THR A 67 10.07 -1.31 -4.59
C THR A 67 9.76 0.11 -5.06
N ILE A 68 10.51 1.08 -4.55
CA ILE A 68 10.48 2.45 -5.03
C ILE A 68 11.48 2.58 -6.16
N ASN A 69 12.75 2.20 -6.00
CA ASN A 69 13.79 2.60 -6.96
C ASN A 69 13.84 1.77 -8.25
N TYR A 70 13.24 0.58 -8.26
CA TYR A 70 13.31 -0.34 -9.39
C TYR A 70 11.93 -0.74 -9.90
N LEU A 71 11.87 -1.12 -11.19
CA LEU A 71 10.66 -1.61 -11.84
C LEU A 71 10.16 -2.88 -11.13
N GLY A 72 8.86 -2.92 -10.84
CA GLY A 72 8.18 -4.08 -10.27
C GLY A 72 7.15 -4.66 -11.22
N TYR A 73 6.44 -5.67 -10.74
CA TYR A 73 5.26 -6.22 -11.43
C TYR A 73 4.19 -6.58 -10.40
N TYR A 74 2.96 -6.10 -10.58
CA TYR A 74 1.88 -6.30 -9.61
C TYR A 74 0.79 -7.24 -10.13
N THR A 75 0.20 -8.02 -9.21
CA THR A 75 -0.96 -8.88 -9.46
C THR A 75 -2.20 -8.41 -8.70
N ASP A 76 -2.23 -7.11 -8.39
CA ASP A 76 -3.24 -6.37 -7.61
C ASP A 76 -4.52 -6.08 -8.43
N ASN A 77 -5.58 -5.60 -7.77
CA ASN A 77 -6.89 -5.28 -8.32
C ASN A 77 -6.84 -4.26 -9.47
N GLY A 78 -6.87 -4.78 -10.68
CA GLY A 78 -6.68 -4.06 -11.93
C GLY A 78 -5.68 -4.76 -12.86
N ALA A 79 -4.78 -5.58 -12.32
CA ALA A 79 -3.85 -6.42 -13.07
C ALA A 79 -4.57 -7.59 -13.77
N TYR A 80 -3.97 -8.09 -14.85
CA TYR A 80 -4.46 -9.24 -15.59
C TYR A 80 -4.52 -10.53 -14.76
N TYR A 81 -3.59 -10.71 -13.81
CA TYR A 81 -3.49 -11.91 -12.97
C TYR A 81 -4.07 -11.72 -11.55
N TYR A 82 -4.99 -10.78 -11.36
CA TYR A 82 -5.72 -10.64 -10.10
C TYR A 82 -6.90 -11.63 -10.06
N TYR A 83 -6.86 -12.60 -9.14
CA TYR A 83 -7.82 -13.73 -9.13
C TYR A 83 -7.92 -14.47 -10.48
N HIS A 84 -6.84 -14.44 -11.27
CA HIS A 84 -6.74 -14.99 -12.60
C HIS A 84 -5.32 -15.51 -12.87
N THR A 85 -5.18 -16.56 -13.67
CA THR A 85 -3.87 -17.18 -13.98
C THR A 85 -3.63 -17.21 -15.48
N GLU A 86 -2.39 -17.46 -15.87
CA GLU A 86 -2.09 -17.74 -17.28
C GLU A 86 -2.83 -19.01 -17.74
N THR A 87 -3.27 -19.02 -18.99
CA THR A 87 -4.11 -20.12 -19.50
C THR A 87 -3.37 -21.45 -19.39
N GLY A 88 -3.98 -22.40 -18.68
CA GLY A 88 -3.40 -23.72 -18.45
C GLY A 88 -2.33 -23.77 -17.36
N MET A 89 -2.13 -22.70 -16.60
CA MET A 89 -1.20 -22.62 -15.47
C MET A 89 -1.93 -22.41 -14.13
N ASN A 90 -1.33 -22.90 -13.05
CA ASN A 90 -1.65 -22.44 -11.70
C ASN A 90 -0.92 -21.11 -11.38
N TYR A 91 -1.14 -20.56 -10.18
CA TYR A 91 -0.52 -19.30 -9.79
C TYR A 91 1.00 -19.39 -9.66
N GLU A 92 1.52 -20.45 -9.07
CA GLU A 92 2.95 -20.66 -8.95
C GLU A 92 3.64 -20.63 -10.33
N GLU A 93 3.09 -21.38 -11.28
CA GLU A 93 3.54 -21.43 -12.66
C GLU A 93 3.40 -20.08 -13.35
N THR A 94 2.29 -19.36 -13.10
CA THR A 94 2.05 -18.01 -13.64
C THR A 94 3.10 -17.02 -13.14
N VAL A 95 3.33 -16.96 -11.83
CA VAL A 95 4.31 -16.05 -11.20
C VAL A 95 5.74 -16.36 -11.67
N VAL A 96 6.11 -17.65 -11.76
CA VAL A 96 7.41 -18.04 -12.32
C VAL A 96 7.49 -17.68 -13.81
N SER A 97 6.42 -17.87 -14.58
CA SER A 97 6.36 -17.48 -16.00
C SER A 97 6.49 -15.97 -16.19
N ILE A 98 5.87 -15.15 -15.33
CA ILE A 98 6.05 -13.69 -15.34
C ILE A 98 7.54 -13.37 -15.23
N SER A 99 8.22 -13.89 -14.20
CA SER A 99 9.65 -13.60 -13.97
C SER A 99 10.59 -14.01 -15.11
N ARG A 100 10.20 -14.99 -15.93
CA ARG A 100 11.06 -15.58 -16.97
C ARG A 100 10.75 -15.10 -18.38
N ASN A 101 9.48 -14.79 -18.63
CA ASN A 101 8.98 -14.61 -20.00
C ASN A 101 8.65 -13.16 -20.32
N ILE A 102 8.44 -12.29 -19.33
CA ILE A 102 8.36 -10.85 -19.61
C ILE A 102 9.78 -10.32 -19.85
N SER A 103 10.00 -9.61 -20.96
CA SER A 103 11.30 -9.03 -21.28
C SER A 103 11.49 -7.67 -20.58
N LEU A 104 11.27 -7.64 -19.26
CA LEU A 104 11.44 -6.46 -18.42
C LEU A 104 12.41 -6.74 -17.27
N PRO A 105 13.25 -5.76 -16.88
CA PRO A 105 14.20 -5.90 -15.79
C PRO A 105 13.52 -5.67 -14.42
N ILE A 106 12.49 -6.45 -14.11
CA ILE A 106 11.78 -6.35 -12.84
C ILE A 106 12.65 -6.86 -11.68
N GLN A 107 12.60 -6.19 -10.52
CA GLN A 107 13.35 -6.58 -9.32
C GLN A 107 12.48 -7.23 -8.24
N TYR A 108 11.16 -7.12 -8.38
CA TYR A 108 10.20 -7.70 -7.45
C TYR A 108 8.85 -7.96 -8.11
N ILE A 109 8.13 -8.96 -7.59
CA ILE A 109 6.75 -9.28 -7.96
C ILE A 109 5.87 -9.17 -6.72
N GLN A 110 4.69 -8.57 -6.87
CA GLN A 110 3.69 -8.55 -5.82
C GLN A 110 2.73 -9.73 -5.94
N ILE A 111 2.47 -10.38 -4.82
CA ILE A 111 1.41 -11.39 -4.65
C ILE A 111 0.25 -10.77 -3.87
N ASP A 112 -0.89 -10.62 -4.55
CA ASP A 112 -2.07 -9.96 -3.97
C ASP A 112 -2.93 -10.91 -3.11
N SER A 113 -4.03 -10.42 -2.56
CA SER A 113 -4.98 -11.08 -1.67
C SER A 113 -5.46 -12.48 -2.07
N TRP A 114 -5.15 -13.00 -3.26
CA TRP A 114 -5.45 -14.37 -3.69
C TRP A 114 -4.58 -15.45 -3.02
N TRP A 115 -3.40 -15.12 -2.45
CA TRP A 115 -2.41 -16.13 -2.04
C TRP A 115 -2.57 -16.76 -0.65
N TYR A 116 -3.29 -16.11 0.28
CA TYR A 116 -3.44 -16.55 1.67
C TYR A 116 -4.88 -16.98 2.01
N TYR A 117 -5.09 -17.52 3.21
CA TYR A 117 -6.39 -18.00 3.66
C TYR A 117 -7.29 -16.86 4.15
N LYS A 118 -8.52 -16.83 3.62
CA LYS A 118 -9.54 -15.86 4.00
C LYS A 118 -10.51 -16.43 5.03
N GLY A 119 -11.02 -15.56 5.89
CA GLY A 119 -12.01 -15.87 6.93
C GLY A 119 -13.26 -15.02 6.78
N ASN A 120 -13.85 -14.68 7.92
CA ASN A 120 -15.04 -13.85 7.98
C ASN A 120 -14.88 -12.55 7.17
N ARG A 121 -15.89 -12.27 6.33
CA ARG A 121 -15.95 -11.12 5.43
C ARG A 121 -14.69 -10.95 4.58
N ASP A 122 -14.09 -12.04 4.13
CA ASP A 122 -12.88 -12.03 3.30
C ASP A 122 -11.63 -11.36 3.93
N GLY A 123 -11.61 -11.22 5.27
CA GLY A 123 -10.44 -10.83 6.03
C GLY A 123 -9.40 -11.95 6.11
N VAL A 124 -8.21 -11.62 6.60
CA VAL A 124 -7.11 -12.59 6.73
C VAL A 124 -7.39 -13.53 7.90
N LYS A 125 -7.54 -14.81 7.58
CA LYS A 125 -7.68 -15.89 8.57
C LYS A 125 -6.33 -16.46 8.96
N GLU A 126 -5.49 -16.68 7.96
CA GLU A 126 -4.12 -17.15 8.11
C GLU A 126 -3.30 -16.60 6.95
N TRP A 127 -2.22 -15.87 7.26
CA TRP A 127 -1.34 -15.22 6.31
C TRP A 127 -0.16 -16.15 5.98
N SER A 128 -0.51 -17.30 5.40
CA SER A 128 0.42 -18.37 5.02
C SER A 128 0.18 -18.76 3.56
N PRO A 129 1.23 -19.14 2.80
CA PRO A 129 1.06 -19.57 1.42
C PRO A 129 0.21 -20.83 1.34
N ARG A 130 -0.83 -20.75 0.53
CA ARG A 130 -1.76 -21.84 0.29
C ARG A 130 -1.14 -22.92 -0.63
N PRO A 131 -1.14 -24.21 -0.25
CA PRO A 131 -0.61 -25.28 -1.10
C PRO A 131 -1.34 -25.46 -2.44
N ASP A 132 -2.61 -25.03 -2.53
CA ASP A 132 -3.35 -25.06 -3.80
C ASP A 132 -3.00 -23.90 -4.74
N ILE A 133 -2.29 -22.88 -4.24
CA ILE A 133 -1.79 -21.73 -4.99
C ILE A 133 -0.29 -21.89 -5.30
N PHE A 134 0.47 -22.30 -4.28
CA PHE A 134 1.92 -22.54 -4.31
C PHE A 134 2.23 -23.97 -3.82
N PRO A 135 2.02 -25.00 -4.67
CA PRO A 135 2.22 -26.39 -4.29
C PRO A 135 3.66 -26.71 -3.84
N ASP A 136 4.67 -26.01 -4.39
CA ASP A 136 6.06 -26.19 -3.97
C ASP A 136 6.46 -25.23 -2.83
N GLY A 137 5.58 -24.28 -2.48
CA GLY A 137 5.79 -23.26 -1.46
C GLY A 137 6.70 -22.11 -1.90
N LEU A 138 6.50 -20.93 -1.30
CA LEU A 138 7.21 -19.69 -1.65
C LEU A 138 8.75 -19.78 -1.66
N PRO A 139 9.44 -20.54 -0.77
CA PRO A 139 10.90 -20.69 -0.86
C PRO A 139 11.36 -21.30 -2.19
N VAL A 140 10.59 -22.24 -2.77
CA VAL A 140 10.90 -22.84 -4.07
C VAL A 140 10.59 -21.86 -5.19
N VAL A 141 9.45 -21.15 -5.11
CA VAL A 141 9.06 -20.12 -6.06
C VAL A 141 10.13 -19.03 -6.17
N HIS A 142 10.58 -18.48 -5.03
CA HIS A 142 11.62 -17.47 -4.97
C HIS A 142 12.90 -17.90 -5.69
N ARG A 143 13.35 -19.15 -5.50
CA ARG A 143 14.50 -19.70 -6.25
C ARG A 143 14.21 -19.85 -7.75
N ARG A 144 13.01 -20.29 -8.13
CA ARG A 144 12.61 -20.47 -9.55
C ARG A 144 12.49 -19.14 -10.29
N MET A 145 12.21 -18.04 -9.58
CA MET A 145 12.22 -16.67 -10.08
C MET A 145 13.61 -16.03 -10.07
N ASN A 146 14.69 -16.81 -9.89
CA ASN A 146 16.06 -16.31 -9.78
C ASN A 146 16.25 -15.26 -8.66
N ASN A 147 15.57 -15.47 -7.53
CA ASN A 147 15.59 -14.61 -6.34
C ASN A 147 15.08 -13.18 -6.56
N ILE A 148 14.18 -12.98 -7.52
CA ILE A 148 13.36 -11.76 -7.58
C ILE A 148 12.56 -11.65 -6.29
N HIS A 149 12.56 -10.46 -5.70
CA HIS A 149 11.96 -10.22 -4.40
C HIS A 149 10.43 -10.29 -4.43
N ILE A 150 9.83 -10.50 -3.26
CA ILE A 150 8.38 -10.56 -3.09
C ILE A 150 7.88 -9.32 -2.32
N ALA A 151 6.86 -8.69 -2.87
CA ALA A 151 5.94 -7.82 -2.11
C ALA A 151 4.67 -8.62 -1.83
N ALA A 152 4.10 -8.53 -0.63
CA ALA A 152 2.94 -9.34 -0.27
C ALA A 152 1.83 -8.51 0.36
N HIS A 153 0.62 -8.71 -0.17
CA HIS A 153 -0.62 -8.08 0.29
C HIS A 153 -1.15 -8.65 1.60
N ASN A 154 -1.82 -7.81 2.38
CA ASN A 154 -2.61 -8.19 3.56
C ASN A 154 -3.84 -7.28 3.72
N ARG A 155 -5.04 -7.87 3.89
CA ARG A 155 -6.30 -7.16 4.22
C ARG A 155 -6.39 -6.79 5.71
N TYR A 156 -7.59 -6.50 6.22
CA TYR A 156 -7.84 -6.59 7.67
C TYR A 156 -7.79 -8.04 8.18
N TRP A 157 -7.57 -8.23 9.48
CA TRP A 157 -7.64 -9.55 10.10
C TRP A 157 -9.10 -9.97 10.32
N ALA A 158 -9.44 -11.20 9.95
CA ALA A 158 -10.77 -11.74 10.18
C ALA A 158 -11.01 -12.04 11.67
N SER A 159 -12.25 -11.94 12.14
CA SER A 159 -12.60 -12.28 13.53
C SER A 159 -12.32 -13.75 13.89
N ASP A 160 -12.24 -14.64 12.90
CA ASP A 160 -11.91 -16.06 13.06
C ASP A 160 -10.45 -16.39 12.69
N THR A 161 -9.57 -15.38 12.74
CA THR A 161 -8.13 -15.54 12.51
C THR A 161 -7.52 -16.60 13.42
N VAL A 162 -6.69 -17.48 12.86
CA VAL A 162 -6.08 -18.57 13.63
C VAL A 162 -5.09 -18.05 14.66
N TYR A 163 -4.53 -16.86 14.43
CA TYR A 163 -3.53 -16.23 15.30
C TYR A 163 -4.08 -15.84 16.67
N SER A 164 -5.40 -15.61 16.81
CA SER A 164 -6.00 -15.26 18.10
C SER A 164 -5.98 -16.40 19.13
N LYS A 165 -5.59 -17.62 18.72
CA LYS A 165 -5.38 -18.76 19.62
C LYS A 165 -4.07 -18.70 20.37
N THR A 166 -3.08 -17.97 19.83
CA THR A 166 -1.71 -17.93 20.36
C THR A 166 -1.30 -16.51 20.74
N TYR A 167 -1.83 -15.51 20.05
CA TYR A 167 -1.50 -14.10 20.21
C TYR A 167 -2.71 -13.29 20.67
N ALA A 168 -2.43 -12.14 21.27
CA ALA A 168 -3.42 -11.23 21.79
C ALA A 168 -4.09 -10.44 20.67
N PHE A 169 -5.39 -10.70 20.44
CA PHE A 169 -6.22 -9.99 19.46
C PHE A 169 -7.44 -9.37 20.14
N VAL A 170 -7.79 -8.15 19.74
CA VAL A 170 -9.13 -7.61 19.96
C VAL A 170 -10.01 -8.12 18.82
N ILE A 171 -11.20 -8.62 19.15
CA ILE A 171 -12.13 -9.18 18.18
C ILE A 171 -13.42 -8.34 18.21
N ASP A 172 -13.92 -7.99 17.02
CA ASP A 172 -15.24 -7.42 16.80
C ASP A 172 -16.07 -8.42 15.97
N PRO A 173 -16.79 -9.35 16.64
CA PRO A 173 -17.55 -10.38 15.95
C PRO A 173 -18.68 -9.83 15.09
N LEU A 174 -19.28 -8.69 15.48
CA LEU A 174 -20.38 -8.07 14.74
C LEU A 174 -19.90 -7.59 13.37
N GLN A 175 -18.67 -7.10 13.31
CA GLN A 175 -18.06 -6.59 12.09
C GLN A 175 -17.16 -7.61 11.40
N GLY A 176 -17.04 -8.82 11.95
CA GLY A 176 -16.25 -9.91 11.39
C GLY A 176 -14.74 -9.63 11.35
N LYS A 177 -14.26 -8.73 12.22
CA LYS A 177 -12.88 -8.20 12.19
C LYS A 177 -12.13 -8.48 13.48
N ALA A 178 -10.82 -8.51 13.40
CA ALA A 178 -9.93 -8.55 14.55
C ALA A 178 -8.73 -7.63 14.34
N LEU A 179 -7.97 -7.40 15.40
CA LEU A 179 -6.73 -6.62 15.34
C LEU A 179 -5.77 -7.10 16.42
N PRO A 180 -4.47 -7.32 16.11
CA PRO A 180 -3.50 -7.66 17.13
C PRO A 180 -3.33 -6.51 18.13
N ILE A 181 -3.47 -6.81 19.44
CA ILE A 181 -3.26 -5.84 20.54
C ILE A 181 -1.82 -5.31 20.54
N SER A 182 -0.91 -6.13 19.99
CA SER A 182 0.49 -5.76 19.75
C SER A 182 1.30 -5.54 21.04
N ASN A 183 1.05 -6.38 22.04
CA ASN A 183 1.80 -6.47 23.30
C ASN A 183 2.60 -7.79 23.41
N ASP A 184 2.72 -8.55 22.31
CA ASP A 184 3.40 -9.83 22.20
C ASP A 184 4.25 -9.91 20.92
N SER A 185 4.74 -11.11 20.57
CA SER A 185 5.64 -11.34 19.43
C SER A 185 4.93 -11.47 18.07
N PHE A 186 3.61 -11.28 17.97
CA PHE A 186 2.85 -11.56 16.75
C PHE A 186 3.50 -11.00 15.47
N TRP A 187 3.81 -9.70 15.45
CA TRP A 187 4.35 -9.06 14.25
C TRP A 187 5.78 -9.50 13.90
N ILE A 188 6.62 -9.74 14.90
CA ILE A 188 8.01 -10.16 14.64
C ILE A 188 8.05 -11.61 14.16
N ASP A 189 7.17 -12.47 14.67
CA ASP A 189 7.04 -13.85 14.23
C ASP A 189 6.49 -13.89 12.79
N LEU A 190 5.42 -13.14 12.51
CA LEU A 190 4.79 -13.09 11.19
C LEU A 190 5.74 -12.57 10.10
N LEU A 191 6.33 -11.39 10.30
CA LEU A 191 7.19 -10.76 9.29
C LEU A 191 8.56 -11.42 9.23
N GLY A 192 9.06 -11.96 10.35
CA GLY A 192 10.34 -12.65 10.41
C GLY A 192 10.31 -14.03 9.73
N GLU A 193 9.17 -14.73 9.77
CA GLU A 193 8.98 -15.96 8.99
C GLU A 193 9.00 -15.65 7.49
N ALA A 194 8.21 -14.66 7.07
CA ALA A 194 8.10 -14.31 5.67
C ALA A 194 9.38 -13.74 5.05
N SER A 195 10.09 -12.86 5.77
CA SER A 195 11.35 -12.28 5.26
C SER A 195 12.45 -13.33 5.10
N ARG A 196 12.57 -14.29 6.05
CA ARG A 196 13.61 -15.33 6.00
C ARG A 196 13.34 -16.39 4.94
N ASN A 197 12.06 -16.72 4.69
CA ASN A 197 11.72 -17.90 3.90
C ASN A 197 11.18 -17.58 2.50
N TRP A 198 10.58 -16.41 2.27
CA TRP A 198 9.89 -16.10 1.01
C TRP A 198 10.66 -15.12 0.12
N GLY A 199 11.66 -14.42 0.66
CA GLY A 199 12.28 -13.28 -0.03
C GLY A 199 11.41 -12.02 0.03
N LEU A 200 10.58 -11.89 1.08
CA LEU A 200 9.72 -10.73 1.30
C LEU A 200 10.56 -9.48 1.58
N ILE A 201 10.30 -8.41 0.85
CA ILE A 201 10.90 -7.08 1.07
C ILE A 201 9.89 -5.99 1.42
N LEU A 202 8.60 -6.22 1.11
CA LEU A 202 7.53 -5.25 1.33
C LEU A 202 6.27 -5.95 1.81
N TYR A 203 5.74 -5.50 2.95
CA TYR A 203 4.42 -5.86 3.44
C TYR A 203 3.41 -4.77 3.10
N GLU A 204 2.39 -5.09 2.34
CA GLU A 204 1.30 -4.17 2.04
C GLU A 204 0.15 -4.35 3.03
N GLN A 205 -0.13 -3.32 3.83
CA GLN A 205 -1.32 -3.26 4.67
C GLN A 205 -2.44 -2.53 3.93
N ASP A 206 -3.40 -3.30 3.43
CA ASP A 206 -4.58 -2.85 2.70
C ASP A 206 -5.82 -2.78 3.59
N TRP A 207 -6.89 -2.20 3.05
CA TRP A 207 -8.19 -2.00 3.69
C TRP A 207 -8.07 -1.27 5.02
N LEU A 208 -7.09 -0.36 5.15
CA LEU A 208 -6.85 0.45 6.35
C LEU A 208 -8.08 1.28 6.72
N ASN A 209 -8.76 1.85 5.72
CA ASN A 209 -10.03 2.54 5.93
C ASN A 209 -11.10 1.60 6.49
N LEU A 210 -11.31 0.41 5.93
CA LEU A 210 -12.32 -0.55 6.39
C LEU A 210 -11.99 -1.07 7.78
N GLN A 211 -10.72 -1.35 8.07
CA GLN A 211 -10.24 -1.74 9.39
C GLN A 211 -10.44 -0.63 10.41
N THR A 212 -10.41 0.65 10.03
CA THR A 212 -10.55 1.75 11.00
C THR A 212 -11.98 2.25 11.15
N ILE A 213 -12.74 2.34 10.06
CA ILE A 213 -14.09 2.91 10.03
C ILE A 213 -15.11 1.90 10.55
N GLU A 214 -14.97 0.63 10.20
CA GLU A 214 -15.97 -0.39 10.54
C GLU A 214 -15.59 -1.20 11.78
N PHE A 215 -14.33 -1.24 12.19
CA PHE A 215 -13.94 -1.93 13.42
C PHE A 215 -14.22 -1.05 14.63
N THR A 216 -15.17 -1.46 15.46
CA THR A 216 -15.59 -0.67 16.63
C THR A 216 -14.44 -0.35 17.57
N PRO A 217 -13.53 -1.30 17.91
CA PRO A 217 -12.46 -1.02 18.87
C PRO A 217 -11.51 0.11 18.49
N THR A 218 -11.17 0.30 17.21
CA THR A 218 -10.33 1.45 16.78
C THR A 218 -11.04 2.79 16.88
N ARG A 219 -12.36 2.78 17.09
CA ARG A 219 -13.19 3.97 17.25
C ARG A 219 -13.57 4.26 18.70
N THR A 220 -13.26 3.36 19.62
CA THR A 220 -13.61 3.46 21.04
C THR A 220 -12.40 3.40 21.97
N ASP A 221 -11.27 2.85 21.51
CA ASP A 221 -9.96 2.87 22.19
C ASP A 221 -9.05 3.92 21.51
N ILE A 222 -8.60 4.88 22.31
CA ILE A 222 -7.82 6.04 21.84
C ILE A 222 -6.42 5.66 21.34
N ASP A 223 -5.85 4.55 21.83
CA ASP A 223 -4.47 4.14 21.58
C ASP A 223 -4.36 2.92 20.66
N LEU A 224 -5.42 2.12 20.52
CA LEU A 224 -5.37 0.83 19.81
C LEU A 224 -4.83 0.94 18.38
N GLY A 225 -5.30 1.91 17.60
CA GLY A 225 -4.85 2.09 16.21
C GLY A 225 -3.37 2.49 16.11
N GLN A 226 -2.88 3.34 17.02
CA GLN A 226 -1.47 3.72 17.07
C GLN A 226 -0.60 2.54 17.51
N ARG A 227 -1.00 1.82 18.57
CA ARG A 227 -0.27 0.65 19.07
C ARG A 227 -0.13 -0.43 17.98
N TRP A 228 -1.22 -0.72 17.26
CA TRP A 228 -1.21 -1.67 16.16
C TRP A 228 -0.19 -1.30 15.07
N LEU A 229 -0.30 -0.09 14.51
CA LEU A 229 0.53 0.31 13.37
C LEU A 229 2.00 0.49 13.77
N THR A 230 2.27 1.06 14.94
CA THR A 230 3.64 1.26 15.43
C THR A 230 4.32 -0.07 15.77
N ALA A 231 3.58 -1.07 16.27
CA ALA A 231 4.16 -2.39 16.51
C ALA A 231 4.48 -3.15 15.20
N MET A 232 3.59 -3.09 14.20
CA MET A 232 3.86 -3.60 12.86
C MET A 232 5.13 -2.95 12.29
N GLY A 233 5.24 -1.62 12.42
CA GLY A 233 6.42 -0.85 12.04
C GLY A 233 7.72 -1.27 12.72
N LYS A 234 7.69 -1.45 14.04
CA LYS A 234 8.85 -1.91 14.84
C LYS A 234 9.31 -3.30 14.46
N ALA A 235 8.38 -4.20 14.11
CA ALA A 235 8.73 -5.53 13.63
C ALA A 235 9.36 -5.47 12.24
N ALA A 236 8.78 -4.68 11.32
CA ALA A 236 9.34 -4.45 9.99
C ALA A 236 10.78 -3.91 10.04
N GLU A 237 11.05 -2.98 10.97
CA GLU A 237 12.40 -2.47 11.22
C GLU A 237 13.38 -3.58 11.61
N GLN A 238 12.98 -4.43 12.57
CA GLN A 238 13.83 -5.51 13.08
C GLN A 238 14.16 -6.58 12.04
N VAL A 239 13.25 -6.83 11.09
CA VAL A 239 13.44 -7.84 10.04
C VAL A 239 13.90 -7.26 8.71
N GLY A 240 14.08 -5.94 8.64
CA GLY A 240 14.65 -5.26 7.48
C GLY A 240 13.72 -5.17 6.26
N ILE A 241 12.39 -5.20 6.44
CA ILE A 241 11.42 -5.01 5.34
C ILE A 241 10.72 -3.66 5.44
N ASN A 242 10.12 -3.21 4.35
CA ASN A 242 9.33 -1.98 4.30
C ASN A 242 7.82 -2.28 4.30
N ILE A 243 7.02 -1.23 4.45
CA ILE A 243 5.56 -1.29 4.52
C ILE A 243 4.96 -0.34 3.48
N GLN A 244 3.97 -0.84 2.74
CA GLN A 244 3.06 -0.04 1.92
C GLN A 244 1.70 0.10 2.63
N TYR A 245 1.16 1.32 2.64
CA TYR A 245 -0.22 1.56 3.07
C TYR A 245 -1.17 1.63 1.88
N CYS A 246 -2.28 0.90 1.97
CA CYS A 246 -3.28 0.86 0.92
C CYS A 246 -4.68 1.17 1.50
N MET A 247 -5.50 1.88 0.71
CA MET A 247 -6.76 2.51 1.15
C MET A 247 -6.63 3.34 2.45
N SER A 248 -5.54 4.10 2.56
CA SER A 248 -5.19 4.81 3.79
C SER A 248 -5.98 6.12 3.97
N LEU A 249 -6.60 6.30 5.13
CA LEU A 249 -7.12 7.60 5.58
C LEU A 249 -5.99 8.57 5.99
N PRO A 250 -6.20 9.90 5.98
CA PRO A 250 -5.20 10.88 6.42
C PRO A 250 -4.59 10.62 7.81
N ARG A 251 -5.37 10.06 8.74
CA ARG A 251 -4.88 9.67 10.07
C ARG A 251 -3.80 8.58 10.04
N HIS A 252 -3.86 7.64 9.08
CA HIS A 252 -2.82 6.64 8.88
C HIS A 252 -1.55 7.28 8.32
N ALA A 253 -1.72 8.21 7.38
CA ALA A 253 -0.62 9.00 6.84
C ALA A 253 0.12 9.75 7.97
N LEU A 254 -0.62 10.41 8.87
CA LEU A 254 -0.01 11.04 10.05
C LEU A 254 0.67 10.03 10.97
N GLN A 255 0.08 8.86 11.19
CA GLN A 255 0.69 7.81 12.01
C GLN A 255 2.01 7.28 11.42
N ALA A 256 2.18 7.32 10.09
CA ALA A 256 3.43 6.94 9.43
C ALA A 256 4.61 7.84 9.84
N LEU A 257 4.39 9.04 10.39
CA LEU A 257 5.47 9.86 10.94
C LEU A 257 6.26 9.14 12.03
N GLU A 258 5.63 8.25 12.80
CA GLU A 258 6.27 7.42 13.83
C GLU A 258 6.83 6.10 13.28
N ILE A 259 6.65 5.81 11.99
CA ILE A 259 6.95 4.52 11.39
C ILE A 259 7.81 4.69 10.13
N PRO A 260 9.14 4.90 10.26
CA PRO A 260 10.04 5.13 9.13
C PRO A 260 9.98 4.05 8.03
N ARG A 261 9.62 2.81 8.38
CA ARG A 261 9.44 1.69 7.45
C ARG A 261 8.19 1.75 6.59
N VAL A 262 7.23 2.62 6.88
CA VAL A 262 6.18 2.93 5.91
C VAL A 262 6.78 3.85 4.87
N THR A 263 7.20 3.29 3.75
CA THR A 263 7.96 3.99 2.71
C THR A 263 7.07 4.51 1.60
N GLN A 264 5.87 3.94 1.43
CA GLN A 264 4.93 4.31 0.37
C GLN A 264 3.47 4.11 0.75
N ALA A 265 2.60 4.82 0.05
CA ALA A 265 1.16 4.65 0.18
C ALA A 265 0.47 4.82 -1.17
N ARG A 266 -0.57 4.01 -1.43
CA ARG A 266 -1.43 4.22 -2.59
C ARG A 266 -2.19 5.54 -2.43
N VAL A 267 -2.09 6.40 -3.44
CA VAL A 267 -2.65 7.77 -3.44
C VAL A 267 -3.83 7.95 -4.40
N SER A 268 -4.22 6.88 -5.08
CA SER A 268 -5.31 6.79 -6.04
C SER A 268 -6.43 5.83 -5.57
N VAL A 269 -7.48 5.71 -6.37
CA VAL A 269 -8.42 4.58 -6.31
C VAL A 269 -7.81 3.34 -6.96
N ASP A 270 -8.37 2.16 -6.67
CA ASP A 270 -7.94 0.91 -7.33
C ASP A 270 -8.05 1.03 -8.86
N TYR A 271 -7.06 0.53 -9.58
CA TYR A 271 -7.03 0.57 -11.05
C TYR A 271 -8.17 -0.20 -11.71
N ALA A 272 -8.69 -1.25 -11.08
CA ALA A 272 -9.91 -1.93 -11.56
C ALA A 272 -11.11 -0.97 -11.71
N ILE A 273 -11.23 0.04 -10.82
CA ILE A 273 -12.30 1.04 -10.90
C ILE A 273 -12.10 1.95 -12.12
N HIS A 274 -10.84 2.23 -12.50
CA HIS A 274 -10.54 2.93 -13.76
C HIS A 274 -11.03 2.12 -14.98
N LEU A 275 -10.70 0.83 -15.00
CA LEU A 275 -11.05 -0.06 -16.12
C LEU A 275 -12.58 -0.21 -16.28
N ASP A 276 -13.29 -0.38 -15.18
CA ASP A 276 -14.70 -0.74 -15.16
C ASP A 276 -15.67 0.44 -15.09
N GLU A 277 -15.25 1.56 -14.51
CA GLU A 277 -16.08 2.73 -14.23
C GLU A 277 -15.52 4.04 -14.78
N ARG A 278 -14.33 4.02 -15.40
CA ARG A 278 -13.68 5.20 -16.01
C ARG A 278 -13.37 6.32 -15.02
N VAL A 279 -13.19 5.98 -13.74
CA VAL A 279 -12.72 6.92 -12.73
C VAL A 279 -11.29 7.37 -13.07
N PRO A 280 -10.95 8.66 -12.94
CA PRO A 280 -9.61 9.17 -13.26
C PRO A 280 -8.60 8.77 -12.17
N GLN A 281 -8.15 7.51 -12.19
CA GLN A 281 -7.18 6.95 -11.23
C GLN A 281 -5.87 7.76 -11.20
N TRP A 282 -5.45 8.29 -12.36
CA TRP A 282 -4.29 9.18 -12.51
C TRP A 282 -4.36 10.49 -11.70
N ASN A 283 -5.53 10.87 -11.19
CA ASN A 283 -5.73 12.12 -10.44
C ASN A 283 -5.22 12.00 -9.00
N ILE A 284 -3.90 11.94 -8.84
CA ILE A 284 -3.23 11.74 -7.55
C ILE A 284 -2.74 13.02 -6.90
N GLY A 285 -2.89 14.18 -7.55
CA GLY A 285 -2.14 15.40 -7.21
C GLY A 285 -2.23 15.85 -5.75
N VAL A 286 -3.42 15.84 -5.15
CA VAL A 286 -3.63 16.23 -3.74
C VAL A 286 -3.09 15.18 -2.77
N SER A 287 -3.39 13.91 -3.02
CA SER A 287 -2.94 12.79 -2.18
C SER A 287 -1.41 12.63 -2.23
N SER A 288 -0.79 12.86 -3.39
CA SER A 288 0.66 12.89 -3.57
C SER A 288 1.34 13.95 -2.71
N MET A 289 0.76 15.15 -2.59
CA MET A 289 1.28 16.18 -1.67
C MET A 289 1.31 15.68 -0.24
N LEU A 290 0.23 15.08 0.25
CA LEU A 290 0.18 14.59 1.62
C LEU A 290 1.21 13.47 1.84
N ALA A 291 1.25 12.46 0.97
CA ALA A 291 2.15 11.31 1.12
C ALA A 291 3.63 11.73 1.10
N ASP A 292 4.04 12.58 0.15
CA ASP A 292 5.43 13.02 0.03
C ASP A 292 5.89 13.91 1.19
N THR A 293 5.03 14.81 1.65
CA THR A 293 5.37 15.75 2.72
C THR A 293 5.55 15.08 4.08
N ILE A 294 4.95 13.92 4.31
CA ILE A 294 5.24 13.09 5.49
C ILE A 294 6.31 12.04 5.21
N GLY A 295 6.89 12.00 4.01
CA GLY A 295 8.04 11.18 3.67
C GLY A 295 7.73 9.78 3.15
N MET A 296 6.52 9.55 2.65
CA MET A 296 6.15 8.34 1.90
C MET A 296 6.19 8.63 0.41
N ALA A 297 6.47 7.63 -0.43
CA ALA A 297 6.36 7.77 -1.87
C ALA A 297 4.91 7.56 -2.31
N PRO A 298 4.33 8.49 -3.08
CA PRO A 298 2.99 8.32 -3.67
C PRO A 298 2.98 7.16 -4.67
N TYR A 299 2.21 6.12 -4.41
CA TYR A 299 1.98 5.01 -5.34
C TYR A 299 0.69 5.24 -6.14
N ASN A 300 0.80 5.33 -7.47
CA ASN A 300 -0.36 5.54 -8.35
C ASN A 300 -1.28 4.32 -8.47
N ASP A 301 -0.82 3.12 -8.09
CA ASP A 301 -1.43 1.82 -8.37
C ASP A 301 -0.95 1.13 -9.68
N VAL A 302 -1.26 -0.15 -9.81
CA VAL A 302 -0.95 -1.01 -10.96
C VAL A 302 -1.58 -0.44 -12.23
N PHE A 303 -1.03 -0.77 -13.40
CA PHE A 303 -1.59 -0.34 -14.69
C PHE A 303 -1.33 -1.35 -15.81
N TRP A 304 -2.04 -1.18 -16.93
CA TRP A 304 -1.75 -1.89 -18.18
C TRP A 304 -0.97 -0.99 -19.13
N SER A 305 0.15 -1.49 -19.64
CA SER A 305 0.93 -0.85 -20.71
C SER A 305 0.30 -1.04 -22.10
N SER A 306 -0.62 -1.98 -22.24
CA SER A 306 -1.43 -2.21 -23.43
C SER A 306 -2.88 -1.75 -23.24
N SER A 307 -3.48 -1.25 -24.32
CA SER A 307 -4.87 -0.80 -24.26
C SER A 307 -5.86 -1.95 -24.17
N TYR A 308 -5.52 -3.10 -24.75
CA TYR A 308 -6.41 -4.25 -24.81
C TYR A 308 -5.71 -5.50 -24.27
N GLU A 309 -6.37 -6.14 -23.32
CA GLU A 309 -5.91 -7.32 -22.57
C GLU A 309 -7.01 -8.39 -22.66
N PRO A 310 -7.07 -9.17 -23.75
CA PRO A 310 -8.14 -10.15 -23.94
C PRO A 310 -8.03 -11.26 -22.90
N GLY A 311 -9.17 -11.63 -22.32
CA GLY A 311 -9.24 -12.64 -21.28
C GLY A 311 -9.04 -12.09 -19.87
N ALA A 312 -8.77 -10.79 -19.71
CA ALA A 312 -8.67 -10.17 -18.39
C ALA A 312 -9.98 -10.34 -17.59
N PRO A 313 -9.91 -10.54 -16.26
CA PRO A 313 -11.05 -10.87 -15.40
C PRO A 313 -11.96 -9.66 -15.06
N TYR A 314 -12.04 -8.66 -15.94
CA TYR A 314 -12.82 -7.44 -15.77
C TYR A 314 -14.00 -7.39 -16.73
N LYS A 315 -14.79 -6.30 -16.73
CA LYS A 315 -15.91 -6.16 -17.66
C LYS A 315 -15.44 -6.33 -19.10
N LYS A 316 -16.30 -6.87 -19.98
CA LYS A 316 -15.96 -7.13 -21.40
C LYS A 316 -15.43 -5.90 -22.16
N ALA A 317 -15.77 -4.70 -21.71
CA ALA A 317 -15.33 -3.42 -22.29
C ALA A 317 -14.15 -2.76 -21.54
N ALA A 318 -13.56 -3.43 -20.55
CA ALA A 318 -12.38 -2.98 -19.84
C ALA A 318 -11.22 -2.84 -20.83
N MET A 319 -10.58 -1.68 -20.81
CA MET A 319 -9.42 -1.34 -21.63
C MET A 319 -8.72 -0.15 -21.00
N GLU A 320 -7.40 -0.04 -21.19
CA GLU A 320 -6.65 1.16 -20.83
C GLU A 320 -6.64 2.14 -22.01
N PRO A 321 -7.39 3.25 -21.95
CA PRO A 321 -7.54 4.16 -23.08
C PRO A 321 -6.26 4.95 -23.40
N VAL A 322 -5.39 5.19 -22.41
CA VAL A 322 -4.20 6.03 -22.52
C VAL A 322 -3.02 5.41 -21.73
N PRO A 323 -2.46 4.26 -22.14
CA PRO A 323 -1.40 3.58 -21.38
C PRO A 323 -0.16 4.45 -21.12
N ASP A 324 0.19 5.31 -22.07
CA ASP A 324 1.32 6.23 -21.92
C ASP A 324 1.10 7.24 -20.77
N ARG A 325 -0.15 7.60 -20.45
CA ARG A 325 -0.47 8.45 -19.30
C ARG A 325 -0.25 7.68 -17.99
N GLU A 326 -0.70 6.44 -17.91
CA GLU A 326 -0.53 5.65 -16.67
C GLU A 326 0.95 5.42 -16.36
N ILE A 327 1.75 5.10 -17.37
CA ILE A 327 3.21 4.99 -17.22
C ILE A 327 3.82 6.33 -16.81
N LEU A 328 3.42 7.43 -17.45
CA LEU A 328 3.92 8.76 -17.11
C LEU A 328 3.58 9.13 -15.67
N ILE A 329 2.32 8.97 -15.25
CA ILE A 329 1.87 9.33 -13.91
C ILE A 329 2.50 8.43 -12.85
N ALA A 330 2.60 7.12 -13.08
CA ALA A 330 3.32 6.22 -12.19
C ALA A 330 4.78 6.64 -12.02
N THR A 331 5.46 7.02 -13.11
CA THR A 331 6.86 7.50 -13.04
C THR A 331 6.98 8.82 -12.29
N LEU A 332 6.13 9.80 -12.63
CA LEU A 332 6.12 11.12 -12.01
C LEU A 332 5.60 11.11 -10.57
N SER A 333 4.94 10.03 -10.11
CA SER A 333 4.50 9.88 -8.73
C SER A 333 5.67 9.75 -7.74
N THR A 334 6.87 9.41 -8.22
CA THR A 334 8.05 9.02 -7.41
C THR A 334 7.88 7.77 -6.53
N GLY A 335 6.73 7.09 -6.60
CA GLY A 335 6.50 5.78 -5.99
C GLY A 335 6.81 4.61 -6.92
N PRO A 336 6.33 3.41 -6.58
CA PRO A 336 6.45 2.23 -7.43
C PRO A 336 5.92 2.46 -8.85
N VAL A 337 6.57 1.81 -9.81
CA VAL A 337 6.07 1.67 -11.19
C VAL A 337 5.87 0.19 -11.47
N THR A 338 4.61 -0.22 -11.60
CA THR A 338 4.21 -1.63 -11.50
C THR A 338 3.20 -1.96 -12.61
N PRO A 339 3.68 -2.36 -13.81
CA PRO A 339 2.80 -2.98 -14.80
C PRO A 339 2.13 -4.25 -14.26
N GLY A 340 0.95 -4.56 -14.79
CA GLY A 340 0.16 -5.75 -14.47
C GLY A 340 -0.49 -6.41 -15.69
N ASP A 341 0.01 -6.14 -16.89
CA ASP A 341 -0.40 -6.71 -18.19
C ASP A 341 -0.28 -8.24 -18.24
N ALA A 342 -1.02 -8.95 -19.10
CA ALA A 342 -0.69 -10.34 -19.39
C ALA A 342 0.73 -10.47 -19.97
N ILE A 343 1.40 -11.62 -19.73
CA ILE A 343 2.74 -11.91 -20.27
C ILE A 343 2.82 -11.68 -21.78
N SER A 344 1.77 -12.04 -22.52
CA SER A 344 1.71 -11.92 -23.98
C SER A 344 1.29 -10.54 -24.50
N TYR A 345 0.79 -9.65 -23.63
CA TYR A 345 0.27 -8.33 -24.01
C TYR A 345 1.11 -7.18 -23.45
N ILE A 346 2.07 -7.46 -22.56
CA ILE A 346 2.95 -6.44 -22.01
C ILE A 346 3.74 -5.69 -23.09
N ASN A 347 3.64 -4.36 -23.08
CA ASN A 347 4.33 -3.48 -24.01
C ASN A 347 5.66 -3.00 -23.43
N VAL A 348 6.70 -3.82 -23.64
CA VAL A 348 8.07 -3.56 -23.17
C VAL A 348 8.58 -2.18 -23.60
N ASN A 349 8.36 -1.79 -24.86
CA ASN A 349 8.86 -0.52 -25.39
C ASN A 349 8.23 0.71 -24.73
N ARG A 350 6.98 0.60 -24.26
CA ARG A 350 6.33 1.67 -23.49
C ARG A 350 6.88 1.73 -22.07
N ILE A 351 6.94 0.59 -21.39
CA ILE A 351 7.39 0.50 -20.00
C ILE A 351 8.85 0.93 -19.87
N MET A 352 9.74 0.50 -20.77
CA MET A 352 11.17 0.85 -20.71
C MET A 352 11.46 2.35 -20.89
N ARG A 353 10.45 3.19 -21.14
CA ARG A 353 10.60 4.66 -21.11
C ARG A 353 10.67 5.23 -19.69
N CYS A 354 10.21 4.48 -18.68
CA CYS A 354 10.23 4.92 -17.29
C CYS A 354 11.48 4.50 -16.51
N CYS A 355 12.36 3.66 -17.08
CA CYS A 355 13.46 3.06 -16.35
C CYS A 355 14.71 2.83 -17.22
N SER A 356 15.86 2.62 -16.57
CA SER A 356 17.09 2.19 -17.21
C SER A 356 17.03 0.72 -17.66
N GLU A 357 18.04 0.26 -18.39
CA GLU A 357 18.16 -1.14 -18.83
C GLU A 357 18.16 -2.16 -17.67
N ILE A 358 18.56 -1.74 -16.47
CA ILE A 358 18.56 -2.58 -15.26
C ILE A 358 17.31 -2.37 -14.39
N GLY A 359 16.33 -1.61 -14.88
CA GLY A 359 15.06 -1.37 -14.22
C GLY A 359 15.06 -0.23 -13.21
N THR A 360 16.14 0.55 -13.07
CA THR A 360 16.14 1.73 -12.19
C THR A 360 15.17 2.78 -12.73
N ILE A 361 14.16 3.16 -11.95
CA ILE A 361 13.12 4.09 -12.40
C ILE A 361 13.72 5.51 -12.52
N LEU A 362 13.40 6.18 -13.63
CA LEU A 362 13.84 7.54 -13.96
C LEU A 362 12.96 8.57 -13.24
N LYS A 363 13.11 8.66 -11.93
CA LYS A 363 12.29 9.50 -11.06
C LYS A 363 12.79 10.94 -11.00
N HIS A 364 11.85 11.84 -10.74
CA HIS A 364 12.18 13.20 -10.31
C HIS A 364 12.40 13.27 -8.79
N ASP A 365 12.96 14.38 -8.33
CA ASP A 365 13.18 14.62 -6.90
C ASP A 365 11.87 14.78 -6.10
N LEU A 366 10.80 15.20 -6.77
CA LEU A 366 9.48 15.47 -6.18
C LEU A 366 8.38 14.83 -7.03
N PRO A 367 7.29 14.36 -6.40
CA PRO A 367 6.16 13.81 -7.12
C PRO A 367 5.38 14.88 -7.89
N ILE A 368 4.62 14.42 -8.89
CA ILE A 368 3.57 15.24 -9.48
C ILE A 368 2.51 15.56 -8.42
N THR A 369 2.23 16.85 -8.27
CA THR A 369 1.22 17.38 -7.37
C THR A 369 0.26 18.28 -8.12
N MET A 370 -0.90 18.53 -7.53
CA MET A 370 -1.83 19.49 -8.10
C MET A 370 -1.23 20.92 -8.03
N ILE A 371 -1.34 21.67 -9.13
CA ILE A 371 -0.80 23.03 -9.20
C ILE A 371 -1.59 23.98 -8.30
N ASN A 372 -0.91 24.98 -7.73
CA ASN A 372 -1.52 25.91 -6.77
C ASN A 372 -2.79 26.59 -7.29
N SER A 373 -2.82 26.94 -8.58
CA SER A 373 -3.97 27.61 -9.20
C SER A 373 -5.24 26.75 -9.30
N MET A 374 -5.17 25.45 -9.05
CA MET A 374 -6.33 24.54 -9.11
C MET A 374 -6.86 24.14 -7.73
N ILE A 375 -6.15 24.49 -6.64
CA ILE A 375 -6.54 24.11 -5.26
C ILE A 375 -7.24 25.27 -4.54
N ALA A 376 -7.05 26.49 -5.02
CA ALA A 376 -7.51 27.71 -4.36
C ALA A 376 -8.94 28.14 -4.74
N ASP A 377 -9.69 27.30 -5.49
CA ASP A 377 -11.09 27.55 -5.88
C ASP A 377 -12.08 26.71 -5.05
#